data_AF-A0A2G3L8Z4-F1
#
_entry.id   AF-A0A2G3L8Z4-F1
#
_cell.length_a   1.000
_cell.length_b   1.000
_cell.length_c   1.000
_cell.angle_alpha   90.00
_cell.angle_beta   90.00
_cell.angle_gamma   90.00
#
_symmetry.space_group_name_H-M   'P 1'
#
loop_
_entity.id
_entity.type
_entity.pdbx_description
1 polymer ?
#
loop_
_entity_poly.entity_id
_entity_poly.type
_entity_poly.pdbx_seq_one_letter_code
_entity_poly.pdbx_strand_id
1 'polypeptide(L)'
;MQYAQQAFRHGASGGTRFKVHFAEKTTEVRYTTDLGRNYDLYRGSYKGWSANIDLHQICLPADWRLRVERKGLALLSGLMTLDALQIEAPAGIELYAAVWACQSRGYAVRTERGFIAVAGSDSFHSDTTEGAILGVQRKRRNVPTRAATIADMTSAVDTFITKYSRYDIYVSLDDARKTGSCEYGIHSWCASVGIDIGRARVPMIELLEGFRRLPQIEVRRAVLGAVKRNRRKLNANMSSQ
;
A
#
# COMPACT_ATOMS: atom_id res chain seq x y z
N MET A 1 4.79 5.74 14.65
CA MET A 1 5.88 4.89 14.11
C MET A 1 5.36 3.58 13.54
N GLN A 2 4.48 2.86 14.24
CA GLN A 2 3.91 1.58 13.77
C GLN A 2 3.36 1.62 12.33
N TYR A 3 2.59 2.65 11.95
CA TYR A 3 2.04 2.76 10.59
C TYR A 3 3.10 2.88 9.49
N ALA A 4 4.23 3.56 9.76
CA ALA A 4 5.30 3.68 8.79
C ALA A 4 5.98 2.32 8.53
N GLN A 5 6.17 1.52 9.57
CA GLN A 5 6.72 0.17 9.47
C GLN A 5 5.75 -0.81 8.78
N GLN A 6 4.44 -0.59 8.93
CA GLN A 6 3.42 -1.38 8.24
C GLN A 6 3.31 -1.05 6.75
N ALA A 7 3.51 0.21 6.37
CA ALA A 7 3.29 0.69 5.00
C ALA A 7 4.52 0.59 4.10
N PHE A 8 5.72 0.78 4.66
CA PHE A 8 6.93 1.04 3.87
C PHE A 8 8.04 0.04 4.16
N ARG A 9 8.88 -0.19 3.16
CA ARG A 9 10.11 -0.95 3.32
C ARG A 9 11.02 -0.21 4.29
N HIS A 10 11.59 -0.98 5.19
CA HIS A 10 12.64 -0.54 6.08
C HIS A 10 13.60 -1.69 6.33
N GLY A 11 14.70 -1.41 7.02
CA GLY A 11 15.70 -2.40 7.41
C GLY A 11 16.83 -2.47 6.41
N ALA A 12 17.54 -1.36 6.20
CA ALA A 12 18.84 -1.41 5.55
C ALA A 12 19.83 -2.24 6.40
N SER A 13 20.93 -2.70 5.80
CA SER A 13 21.88 -3.61 6.45
C SER A 13 22.50 -3.06 7.74
N GLY A 14 22.66 -1.73 7.82
CA GLY A 14 23.13 -0.98 8.99
C GLY A 14 22.05 -0.66 10.03
N GLY A 15 20.82 -1.11 9.80
CA GLY A 15 19.63 -0.83 10.61
C GLY A 15 18.79 0.31 10.06
N THR A 16 17.73 0.66 10.80
CA THR A 16 16.77 1.71 10.47
C THR A 16 16.61 2.67 11.63
N ARG A 17 16.41 3.96 11.33
CA ARG A 17 16.05 4.95 12.35
C ARG A 17 14.85 5.78 11.91
N PHE A 18 13.89 5.96 12.81
CA PHE A 18 12.74 6.84 12.62
C PHE A 18 12.88 8.07 13.52
N LYS A 19 12.60 9.25 12.96
CA LYS A 19 12.41 10.49 13.72
C LYS A 19 11.07 11.09 13.36
N VAL A 20 10.36 11.57 14.38
CA VAL A 20 9.08 12.25 14.22
C VAL A 20 9.22 13.67 14.72
N HIS A 21 8.76 14.63 13.91
CA HIS A 21 8.72 16.05 14.21
C HIS A 21 7.29 16.56 14.04
N PHE A 22 6.96 17.66 14.72
CA PHE A 22 5.68 18.32 14.53
C PHE A 22 5.81 19.51 13.58
N ALA A 23 4.92 19.55 12.60
CA ALA A 23 4.80 20.64 11.64
C ALA A 23 4.11 21.84 12.32
N GLU A 24 4.61 23.03 12.07
CA GLU A 24 3.94 24.28 12.45
C GLU A 24 2.88 24.65 11.42
N LYS A 25 3.08 24.26 10.15
CA LYS A 25 2.21 24.55 9.01
C LYS A 25 1.92 23.31 8.17
N THR A 26 0.74 23.25 7.56
CA THR A 26 0.33 22.11 6.69
C THR A 26 1.28 21.87 5.51
N THR A 27 1.98 22.90 5.03
CA THR A 27 2.98 22.80 3.96
C THR A 27 4.24 22.03 4.38
N GLU A 28 4.53 21.95 5.67
CA GLU A 28 5.69 21.25 6.23
C GLU A 28 5.42 19.76 6.48
N VAL A 29 4.15 19.34 6.49
CA VAL A 29 3.76 17.94 6.63
C VAL A 29 4.39 17.14 5.49
N ARG A 30 5.25 16.18 5.84
CA ARG A 30 6.01 15.37 4.88
C ARG A 30 6.59 14.13 5.51
N TYR A 31 6.91 13.17 4.66
CA TYR A 31 7.72 12.01 4.99
C TYR A 31 8.82 11.90 3.95
N THR A 32 10.07 12.00 4.40
CA THR A 32 11.26 11.72 3.61
C THR A 32 12.10 10.60 4.21
N THR A 33 12.97 10.03 3.39
CA THR A 33 13.93 9.01 3.79
C THR A 33 15.28 9.35 3.20
N ASP A 34 16.31 9.35 4.04
CA ASP A 34 17.70 9.56 3.63
C ASP A 34 18.52 8.29 3.86
N LEU A 35 19.60 8.12 3.10
CA LEU A 35 20.57 7.05 3.33
C LEU A 35 21.71 7.58 4.19
N GLY A 36 21.88 7.00 5.37
CA GLY A 36 23.01 7.22 6.26
C GLY A 36 24.03 6.09 6.20
N ARG A 37 25.07 6.21 7.02
CA ARG A 37 26.09 5.16 7.21
C ARG A 37 26.24 4.81 8.69
N ASN A 38 26.38 3.52 8.98
CA ASN A 38 26.75 2.95 10.26
C ASN A 38 28.17 2.38 10.17
N TYR A 39 29.11 2.91 10.94
CA TYR A 39 30.49 2.38 10.98
C TYR A 39 30.72 1.41 12.16
N ASP A 40 29.72 1.30 13.05
CA ASP A 40 29.80 0.54 14.30
C ASP A 40 29.20 -0.87 14.19
N LEU A 41 28.62 -1.22 13.03
CA LEU A 41 27.95 -2.51 12.82
C LEU A 41 28.95 -3.67 12.81
N TYR A 42 30.01 -3.54 12.03
CA TYR A 42 30.94 -4.64 11.77
C TYR A 42 32.04 -4.71 12.85
N ARG A 43 32.47 -5.93 13.16
CA ARG A 43 33.53 -6.24 14.15
C ARG A 43 34.67 -7.02 13.50
N GLY A 44 35.76 -7.25 14.24
CA GLY A 44 36.91 -8.02 13.76
C GLY A 44 37.62 -7.35 12.58
N SER A 45 37.96 -8.13 11.56
CA SER A 45 38.64 -7.66 10.34
C SER A 45 37.84 -6.62 9.53
N TYR A 46 36.52 -6.56 9.72
CA TYR A 46 35.63 -5.62 9.05
C TYR A 46 35.26 -4.40 9.92
N LYS A 47 35.88 -4.25 11.10
CA LYS A 47 35.64 -3.10 11.99
C LYS A 47 35.92 -1.79 11.24
N GLY A 48 35.00 -0.83 11.35
CA GLY A 48 35.10 0.47 10.68
C GLY A 48 34.58 0.47 9.23
N TRP A 49 34.09 -0.64 8.71
CA TRP A 49 33.40 -0.67 7.42
C TRP A 49 32.00 -0.05 7.57
N SER A 50 31.56 0.69 6.55
CA SER A 50 30.22 1.30 6.54
C SER A 50 29.14 0.30 6.12
N ALA A 51 28.05 0.24 6.87
CA ALA A 51 26.77 -0.32 6.44
C ALA A 51 25.75 0.80 6.18
N ASN A 52 24.86 0.62 5.22
CA ASN A 52 23.84 1.63 4.92
C ASN A 52 22.74 1.62 5.98
N ILE A 53 22.31 2.80 6.44
CA ILE A 53 21.15 2.97 7.32
C ILE A 53 20.05 3.69 6.53
N ASP A 54 18.80 3.27 6.66
CA ASP A 54 17.64 4.05 6.23
C ASP A 54 17.15 4.98 7.36
N LEU A 55 17.16 6.28 7.08
CA LEU A 55 16.80 7.35 8.02
C LEU A 55 15.45 7.95 7.64
N HIS A 56 14.39 7.57 8.35
CA HIS A 56 13.04 8.04 8.11
C HIS A 56 12.77 9.32 8.91
N GLN A 57 12.39 10.39 8.22
CA GLN A 57 11.97 11.66 8.82
C GLN A 57 10.49 11.87 8.54
N ILE A 58 9.66 11.87 9.59
CA ILE A 58 8.22 12.05 9.51
C ILE A 58 7.84 13.36 10.19
N CYS A 59 7.25 14.28 9.46
CA CYS A 59 6.75 15.56 9.97
C CYS A 59 5.23 15.57 9.89
N LEU A 60 4.55 15.67 11.04
CA LEU A 60 3.08 15.55 11.17
C LEU A 60 2.50 16.76 11.91
N PRO A 61 1.23 17.13 11.74
CA PRO A 61 0.58 18.10 12.63
C PRO A 61 0.63 17.64 14.10
N ALA A 62 0.72 18.58 15.04
CA ALA A 62 0.72 18.26 16.48
C ALA A 62 -0.55 17.49 16.93
N ASP A 63 -1.67 17.75 16.28
CA ASP A 63 -2.96 17.09 16.51
C ASP A 63 -3.26 15.93 15.54
N TRP A 64 -2.23 15.36 14.89
CA TRP A 64 -2.36 14.27 13.92
C TRP A 64 -3.21 13.10 14.44
N ARG A 65 -3.05 12.75 15.72
CA ARG A 65 -3.83 11.66 16.33
C ARG A 65 -5.35 11.94 16.31
N LEU A 66 -5.75 13.20 16.47
CA LEU A 66 -7.16 13.62 16.43
C LEU A 66 -7.69 13.64 14.99
N ARG A 67 -6.89 14.16 14.06
CA ARG A 67 -7.30 14.33 12.65
C ARG A 67 -7.28 13.04 11.85
N VAL A 68 -6.36 12.15 12.15
CA VAL A 68 -6.06 10.98 11.32
C VAL A 68 -6.27 9.68 12.10
N GLU A 69 -5.51 9.45 13.17
CA GLU A 69 -5.45 8.14 13.85
C GLU A 69 -6.80 7.73 14.44
N ARG A 70 -7.41 8.60 15.26
CA ARG A 70 -8.69 8.31 15.92
C ARG A 70 -9.86 8.21 14.95
N LYS A 71 -9.71 8.73 13.73
CA LYS A 71 -10.70 8.61 12.65
C LYS A 71 -10.48 7.35 11.79
N GLY A 72 -9.50 6.50 12.13
CA GLY A 72 -9.20 5.30 11.35
C GLY A 72 -8.53 5.58 10.00
N LEU A 73 -7.97 6.78 9.79
CA LEU A 73 -7.40 7.21 8.52
C LEU A 73 -5.89 6.92 8.41
N ALA A 74 -5.24 6.46 9.48
CA ALA A 74 -3.78 6.36 9.56
C ALA A 74 -3.15 5.45 8.49
N LEU A 75 -3.85 4.38 8.09
CA LEU A 75 -3.41 3.45 7.07
C LEU A 75 -4.58 3.10 6.14
N LEU A 76 -4.55 3.59 4.91
CA LEU A 76 -5.61 3.41 3.92
C LEU A 76 -5.02 2.91 2.61
N SER A 77 -5.55 1.79 2.09
CA SER A 77 -5.08 1.19 0.83
C SER A 77 -3.55 1.00 0.75
N GLY A 78 -2.92 0.67 1.89
CA GLY A 78 -1.46 0.48 1.98
C GLY A 78 -0.64 1.77 2.05
N LEU A 79 -1.27 2.93 2.21
CA LEU A 79 -0.64 4.24 2.31
C LEU A 79 -0.80 4.82 3.71
N MET A 80 0.23 5.50 4.21
CA MET A 80 0.18 6.17 5.50
C MET A 80 -0.31 7.61 5.34
N THR A 81 -1.42 7.96 5.98
CA THR A 81 -1.93 9.35 5.98
C THR A 81 -1.16 10.20 6.97
N LEU A 82 -0.64 11.34 6.50
CA LEU A 82 0.17 12.28 7.27
C LEU A 82 -0.62 13.50 7.75
N ASP A 83 -1.70 13.86 7.07
CA ASP A 83 -2.67 14.87 7.51
C ASP A 83 -3.99 14.65 6.76
N ALA A 84 -5.11 15.07 7.37
CA ALA A 84 -6.43 14.99 6.79
C ALA A 84 -7.34 16.07 7.37
N LEU A 85 -7.89 16.92 6.50
CA LEU A 85 -8.92 17.89 6.82
C LEU A 85 -10.20 17.50 6.11
N GLN A 86 -11.26 17.26 6.88
CA GLN A 86 -12.56 16.87 6.33
C GLN A 86 -13.18 18.05 5.58
N ILE A 87 -13.76 17.76 4.41
CA ILE A 87 -14.46 18.72 3.56
C ILE A 87 -15.86 18.19 3.21
N GLU A 88 -16.68 19.03 2.59
CA GLU A 88 -18.03 18.66 2.18
C GLU A 88 -18.03 17.49 1.20
N ALA A 89 -18.99 16.58 1.35
CA ALA A 89 -19.07 15.34 0.59
C ALA A 89 -20.54 14.90 0.41
N PRO A 90 -20.85 14.11 -0.64
CA PRO A 90 -22.14 13.46 -0.78
C PRO A 90 -22.46 12.52 0.40
N ALA A 91 -23.75 12.30 0.65
CA ALA A 91 -24.20 11.41 1.73
C ALA A 91 -23.59 10.00 1.63
N GLY A 92 -23.10 9.49 2.76
CA GLY A 92 -22.48 8.16 2.86
C GLY A 92 -21.05 8.08 2.34
N ILE A 93 -20.40 9.22 2.08
CA ILE A 93 -18.98 9.35 1.77
C ILE A 93 -18.39 10.41 2.70
N GLU A 94 -17.27 10.10 3.32
CA GLU A 94 -16.42 11.10 3.98
C GLU A 94 -15.32 11.51 3.01
N LEU A 95 -15.07 12.82 2.86
CA LEU A 95 -14.06 13.35 1.97
C LEU A 95 -13.06 14.21 2.75
N TYR A 96 -11.78 14.05 2.44
CA TYR A 96 -10.69 14.73 3.12
C TYR A 96 -9.74 15.35 2.10
N ALA A 97 -9.37 16.61 2.29
CA ALA A 97 -8.13 17.15 1.75
C ALA A 97 -6.98 16.60 2.60
N ALA A 98 -6.03 15.91 1.99
CA ALA A 98 -5.11 15.04 2.70
C ALA A 98 -3.69 15.07 2.16
N VAL A 99 -2.78 14.62 3.02
CA VAL A 99 -1.38 14.36 2.72
C VAL A 99 -1.10 12.92 3.08
N TRP A 100 -0.45 12.16 2.19
CA TRP A 100 -0.09 10.77 2.47
C TRP A 100 1.30 10.43 1.95
N ALA A 101 1.86 9.35 2.49
CA ALA A 101 3.15 8.82 2.07
C ALA A 101 2.99 7.60 1.16
N CYS A 102 3.87 7.49 0.16
CA CYS A 102 3.93 6.41 -0.81
C CYS A 102 5.35 5.83 -0.86
N GLN A 103 5.45 4.49 -0.91
CA GLN A 103 6.72 3.84 -1.23
C GLN A 103 7.11 4.15 -2.68
N SER A 104 8.37 4.49 -2.88
CA SER A 104 9.00 4.54 -4.20
C SER A 104 10.21 3.60 -4.22
N ARG A 105 11.15 3.80 -5.15
CA ARG A 105 12.26 2.86 -5.37
C ARG A 105 13.09 2.62 -4.10
N GLY A 106 13.34 1.35 -3.78
CA GLY A 106 14.19 0.97 -2.65
C GLY A 106 13.53 1.32 -1.32
N TYR A 107 14.23 2.11 -0.49
CA TYR A 107 13.70 2.64 0.78
C TYR A 107 13.09 4.03 0.64
N ALA A 108 13.11 4.62 -0.57
CA ALA A 108 12.68 6.01 -0.77
C ALA A 108 11.17 6.17 -0.58
N VAL A 109 10.75 7.07 0.32
CA VAL A 109 9.34 7.44 0.51
C VAL A 109 9.07 8.82 -0.09
N ARG A 110 7.92 8.96 -0.76
CA ARG A 110 7.43 10.22 -1.31
C ARG A 110 6.20 10.69 -0.55
N THR A 111 6.02 12.00 -0.51
CA THR A 111 4.82 12.64 0.05
C THR A 111 3.93 13.11 -1.09
N GLU A 112 2.66 12.74 -1.04
CA GLU A 112 1.64 13.11 -2.00
C GLU A 112 0.57 13.97 -1.31
N ARG A 113 -0.11 14.81 -2.09
CA ARG A 113 -1.20 15.68 -1.64
C ARG A 113 -2.38 15.54 -2.58
N GLY A 114 -3.59 15.58 -2.03
CA GLY A 114 -4.82 15.48 -2.81
C GLY A 114 -6.00 15.18 -1.90
N PHE A 115 -6.83 14.23 -2.31
CA PHE A 115 -8.09 13.91 -1.66
C PHE A 115 -8.23 12.42 -1.36
N ILE A 116 -8.80 12.14 -0.19
CA ILE A 116 -9.17 10.79 0.24
C ILE A 116 -10.67 10.74 0.41
N ALA A 117 -11.33 9.84 -0.32
CA ALA A 117 -12.72 9.50 -0.08
C ALA A 117 -12.81 8.18 0.67
N VAL A 118 -13.66 8.13 1.70
CA VAL A 118 -13.91 6.95 2.54
C VAL A 118 -15.39 6.65 2.55
N ALA A 119 -15.75 5.38 2.42
CA ALA A 119 -17.13 4.92 2.51
C ALA A 119 -17.17 3.50 3.13
N GLY A 120 -17.50 3.43 4.43
CA GLY A 120 -17.38 2.21 5.20
C GLY A 120 -15.91 1.79 5.32
N SER A 121 -15.58 0.56 4.93
CA SER A 121 -14.20 0.05 4.94
C SER A 121 -13.40 0.35 3.67
N ASP A 122 -14.04 0.90 2.64
CA ASP A 122 -13.37 1.22 1.38
C ASP A 122 -12.86 2.66 1.40
N SER A 123 -11.66 2.87 0.86
CA SER A 123 -11.05 4.18 0.65
C SER A 123 -10.45 4.30 -0.75
N PHE A 124 -10.33 5.54 -1.24
CA PHE A 124 -9.72 5.86 -2.52
C PHE A 124 -8.99 7.21 -2.48
N HIS A 125 -7.79 7.26 -3.06
CA HIS A 125 -6.93 8.44 -3.16
C HIS A 125 -6.98 9.00 -4.58
N SER A 126 -7.05 10.33 -4.72
CA SER A 126 -6.92 11.03 -6.00
C SER A 126 -6.32 12.42 -5.81
N ASP A 127 -5.83 13.00 -6.88
CA ASP A 127 -5.46 14.42 -6.99
C ASP A 127 -6.67 15.38 -6.97
N THR A 128 -7.88 14.87 -7.20
CA THR A 128 -9.14 15.63 -7.34
C THR A 128 -10.24 15.08 -6.43
N THR A 129 -11.17 15.95 -6.05
CA THR A 129 -12.36 15.58 -5.26
C THR A 129 -13.23 14.58 -6.01
N GLU A 130 -13.48 14.83 -7.30
CA GLU A 130 -14.31 13.99 -8.16
C GLU A 130 -13.68 12.61 -8.34
N GLY A 131 -12.37 12.56 -8.57
CA GLY A 131 -11.63 11.31 -8.74
C GLY A 131 -11.69 10.43 -7.50
N ALA A 132 -11.56 11.02 -6.31
CA ALA A 132 -11.66 10.31 -5.05
C ALA A 132 -13.07 9.72 -4.84
N ILE A 133 -14.12 10.53 -5.04
CA ILE A 133 -15.53 10.11 -4.89
C ILE A 133 -15.88 9.00 -5.90
N LEU A 134 -15.59 9.20 -7.18
CA LEU A 134 -15.89 8.21 -8.23
C LEU A 134 -15.10 6.91 -8.00
N GLY A 135 -13.86 7.02 -7.52
CA GLY A 135 -13.02 5.88 -7.18
C GLY A 135 -13.61 5.01 -6.06
N VAL A 136 -14.01 5.63 -4.94
CA VAL A 136 -14.60 4.88 -3.82
C VAL A 136 -15.96 4.28 -4.19
N GLN A 137 -16.78 5.01 -4.96
CA GLN A 137 -18.05 4.48 -5.47
C GLN A 137 -17.86 3.27 -6.39
N ARG A 138 -16.87 3.32 -7.30
CA ARG A 138 -16.50 2.18 -8.15
C ARG A 138 -16.05 0.99 -7.32
N LYS A 139 -15.22 1.23 -6.29
CA LYS A 139 -14.72 0.19 -5.38
C LYS A 139 -15.87 -0.52 -4.66
N ARG A 140 -16.88 0.22 -4.18
CA ARG A 140 -18.09 -0.34 -3.54
C ARG A 140 -18.95 -1.17 -4.48
N ARG A 141 -19.12 -0.75 -5.73
CA ARG A 141 -19.88 -1.53 -6.73
C ARG A 141 -19.21 -2.86 -7.08
N ASN A 142 -17.89 -2.92 -6.96
CA ASN A 142 -17.08 -4.07 -7.37
C ASN A 142 -16.72 -5.01 -6.21
N VAL A 143 -17.33 -4.85 -5.02
CA VAL A 143 -17.08 -5.74 -3.87
C VAL A 143 -17.47 -7.17 -4.25
N PRO A 144 -16.52 -8.12 -4.27
CA PRO A 144 -16.85 -9.52 -4.43
C PRO A 144 -17.76 -9.95 -3.27
N THR A 145 -18.84 -10.69 -3.56
CA THR A 145 -19.89 -11.15 -2.62
C THR A 145 -19.38 -11.96 -1.41
N ARG A 146 -18.06 -12.21 -1.32
CA ARG A 146 -17.33 -12.78 -0.18
C ARG A 146 -15.95 -12.10 -0.07
N ALA A 147 -15.90 -10.84 0.37
CA ALA A 147 -14.65 -10.23 0.78
C ALA A 147 -14.41 -10.57 2.25
N ALA A 148 -13.34 -11.32 2.53
CA ALA A 148 -12.90 -11.56 3.90
C ALA A 148 -12.44 -10.22 4.51
N THR A 149 -12.73 -10.02 5.79
CA THR A 149 -12.36 -8.81 6.52
C THR A 149 -10.84 -8.75 6.77
N ILE A 150 -10.33 -7.60 7.21
CA ILE A 150 -8.89 -7.45 7.55
C ILE A 150 -8.47 -8.43 8.65
N ALA A 151 -9.36 -8.72 9.61
CA ALA A 151 -9.13 -9.69 10.69
C ALA A 151 -8.97 -11.13 10.17
N ASP A 152 -9.55 -11.46 9.01
CA ASP A 152 -9.42 -12.76 8.38
C ASP A 152 -8.11 -12.94 7.62
N MET A 153 -7.29 -11.90 7.44
CA MET A 153 -6.18 -11.96 6.49
C MET A 153 -4.99 -12.79 6.99
N THR A 154 -4.60 -12.69 8.26
CA THR A 154 -3.32 -13.28 8.71
C THR A 154 -3.32 -14.81 8.64
N SER A 155 -4.40 -15.48 9.05
CA SER A 155 -4.58 -16.93 8.91
C SER A 155 -5.01 -17.36 7.50
N ALA A 156 -5.47 -16.43 6.65
CA ALA A 156 -5.88 -16.71 5.28
C ALA A 156 -4.80 -16.50 4.22
N VAL A 157 -3.66 -15.87 4.52
CA VAL A 157 -2.61 -15.58 3.51
C VAL A 157 -2.07 -16.87 2.89
N ASP A 158 -1.60 -17.83 3.70
CA ASP A 158 -1.01 -19.06 3.16
C ASP A 158 -2.04 -19.96 2.48
N THR A 159 -3.26 -20.00 3.02
CA THR A 159 -4.39 -20.70 2.38
C THR A 159 -4.72 -20.07 1.03
N PHE A 160 -4.72 -18.73 0.94
CA PHE A 160 -4.96 -18.01 -0.30
C PHE A 160 -3.83 -18.28 -1.30
N ILE A 161 -2.56 -18.17 -0.90
CA ILE A 161 -1.42 -18.44 -1.76
C ILE A 161 -1.47 -19.87 -2.29
N THR A 162 -1.68 -20.86 -1.41
CA THR A 162 -1.78 -22.28 -1.80
C THR A 162 -2.90 -22.53 -2.81
N LYS A 163 -4.06 -21.88 -2.62
CA LYS A 163 -5.20 -22.03 -3.52
C LYS A 163 -4.95 -21.44 -4.92
N TYR A 164 -4.19 -20.34 -4.99
CA TYR A 164 -4.02 -19.57 -6.24
C TYR A 164 -2.66 -19.79 -6.91
N SER A 165 -1.68 -20.41 -6.25
CA SER A 165 -0.36 -20.73 -6.81
C SER A 165 -0.40 -21.70 -7.99
N ARG A 166 -1.43 -22.56 -8.05
CA ARG A 166 -1.65 -23.51 -9.15
C ARG A 166 -2.01 -22.86 -10.50
N TYR A 167 -2.34 -21.57 -10.52
CA TYR A 167 -2.75 -20.89 -11.75
C TYR A 167 -1.55 -20.25 -12.44
N ASP A 168 -1.16 -20.81 -13.59
CA ASP A 168 -0.18 -20.20 -14.49
C ASP A 168 -0.84 -19.08 -15.33
N ILE A 169 -1.11 -17.95 -14.68
CA ILE A 169 -1.70 -16.77 -15.31
C ILE A 169 -0.93 -15.50 -14.90
N TYR A 170 -1.15 -14.45 -15.66
CA TYR A 170 -0.63 -13.12 -15.38
C TYR A 170 -1.71 -12.21 -14.81
N VAL A 171 -1.33 -11.40 -13.82
CA VAL A 171 -2.15 -10.33 -13.25
C VAL A 171 -1.65 -8.99 -13.80
N SER A 172 -2.54 -8.17 -14.33
CA SER A 172 -2.20 -6.85 -14.88
C SER A 172 -2.57 -5.71 -13.93
N LEU A 173 -2.00 -4.53 -14.16
CA LEU A 173 -2.43 -3.30 -13.48
C LEU A 173 -3.92 -3.02 -13.72
N ASP A 174 -4.42 -3.38 -14.89
CA ASP A 174 -5.84 -3.33 -15.23
C ASP A 174 -6.73 -4.18 -14.32
N ASP A 175 -6.26 -5.36 -13.90
CA ASP A 175 -7.00 -6.19 -12.94
C ASP A 175 -7.11 -5.46 -11.59
N ALA A 176 -6.04 -4.77 -11.15
CA ALA A 176 -6.05 -3.96 -9.93
C ALA A 176 -6.97 -2.73 -10.03
N ARG A 177 -6.92 -1.99 -11.15
CA ARG A 177 -7.78 -0.82 -11.42
C ARG A 177 -9.26 -1.18 -11.46
N LYS A 178 -9.60 -2.25 -12.22
CA LYS A 178 -10.97 -2.74 -12.35
C LYS A 178 -11.54 -3.23 -11.02
N THR A 179 -10.68 -3.75 -10.14
CA THR A 179 -11.08 -4.16 -8.79
C THR A 179 -11.04 -3.04 -7.75
N GLY A 180 -10.80 -1.81 -8.17
CA GLY A 180 -10.98 -0.61 -7.36
C GLY A 180 -9.73 -0.13 -6.62
N SER A 181 -8.54 -0.58 -7.00
CA SER A 181 -7.29 -0.03 -6.47
C SER A 181 -7.04 1.37 -7.04
N CYS A 182 -6.52 2.29 -6.22
CA CYS A 182 -6.05 3.60 -6.68
C CYS A 182 -4.61 3.52 -7.20
N GLU A 183 -4.22 4.39 -8.13
CA GLU A 183 -2.87 4.36 -8.73
C GLU A 183 -1.77 4.48 -7.65
N TYR A 184 -1.93 5.38 -6.67
CA TYR A 184 -0.99 5.53 -5.57
C TYR A 184 -0.75 4.23 -4.79
N GLY A 185 -1.83 3.50 -4.48
CA GLY A 185 -1.76 2.21 -3.78
C GLY A 185 -1.06 1.14 -4.60
N ILE A 186 -1.36 1.05 -5.91
CA ILE A 186 -0.71 0.12 -6.83
C ILE A 186 0.79 0.39 -6.90
N HIS A 187 1.19 1.65 -7.14
CA HIS A 187 2.58 2.06 -7.25
C HIS A 187 3.35 1.80 -5.95
N SER A 188 2.77 2.21 -4.82
CA SER A 188 3.38 2.02 -3.49
C SER A 188 3.56 0.53 -3.18
N TRP A 189 2.53 -0.29 -3.36
CA TRP A 189 2.63 -1.72 -3.07
C TRP A 189 3.66 -2.42 -3.96
N CYS A 190 3.64 -2.18 -5.27
CA CYS A 190 4.62 -2.75 -6.20
C CYS A 190 6.06 -2.39 -5.80
N ALA A 191 6.32 -1.10 -5.48
CA ALA A 191 7.61 -0.66 -5.00
C ALA A 191 8.02 -1.32 -3.68
N SER A 192 7.07 -1.50 -2.75
CA SER A 192 7.29 -2.15 -1.45
C SER A 192 7.68 -3.61 -1.55
N VAL A 193 7.18 -4.33 -2.57
CA VAL A 193 7.51 -5.75 -2.77
C VAL A 193 8.57 -5.98 -3.86
N GLY A 194 9.05 -4.92 -4.50
CA GLY A 194 10.08 -4.98 -5.55
C GLY A 194 9.56 -5.44 -6.91
N ILE A 195 8.27 -5.29 -7.17
CA ILE A 195 7.67 -5.53 -8.49
C ILE A 195 7.87 -4.27 -9.35
N ASP A 196 8.46 -4.44 -10.53
CA ASP A 196 8.58 -3.36 -11.51
C ASP A 196 7.21 -3.07 -12.16
N ILE A 197 6.69 -1.87 -11.91
CA ILE A 197 5.41 -1.40 -12.44
C ILE A 197 5.47 -1.09 -13.95
N GLY A 198 6.67 -0.92 -14.52
CA GLY A 198 6.84 -0.82 -15.97
C GLY A 198 6.43 -2.09 -16.70
N ARG A 199 6.36 -3.23 -16.00
CA ARG A 199 5.83 -4.48 -16.54
C ARG A 199 4.32 -4.37 -16.64
N ALA A 200 3.79 -4.46 -17.86
CA ALA A 200 2.34 -4.43 -18.11
C ALA A 200 1.55 -5.53 -17.35
N ARG A 201 2.23 -6.63 -17.00
CA ARG A 201 1.65 -7.78 -16.27
C ARG A 201 2.72 -8.55 -15.48
N VAL A 202 2.32 -9.14 -14.36
CA VAL A 202 3.18 -9.88 -13.43
C VAL A 202 2.70 -11.33 -13.33
N PRO A 203 3.59 -12.34 -13.34
CA PRO A 203 3.23 -13.73 -13.08
C PRO A 203 2.54 -13.90 -11.72
N MET A 204 1.52 -14.76 -11.66
CA MET A 204 0.79 -15.04 -10.41
C MET A 204 1.72 -15.44 -9.26
N ILE A 205 2.71 -16.29 -9.52
CA ILE A 205 3.65 -16.75 -8.49
C ILE A 205 4.45 -15.58 -7.88
N GLU A 206 4.97 -14.69 -8.72
CA GLU A 206 5.73 -13.50 -8.29
C GLU A 206 4.84 -12.54 -7.50
N LEU A 207 3.60 -12.33 -7.95
CA LEU A 207 2.62 -11.51 -7.25
C LEU A 207 2.29 -12.08 -5.86
N LEU A 208 2.10 -13.40 -5.75
CA LEU A 208 1.80 -14.08 -4.49
C LEU A 208 2.99 -14.05 -3.51
N GLU A 209 4.23 -14.09 -3.99
CA GLU A 209 5.41 -13.85 -3.15
C GLU A 209 5.48 -12.40 -2.63
N GLY A 210 5.06 -11.43 -3.45
CA GLY A 210 4.82 -10.07 -2.98
C GLY A 210 3.74 -10.00 -1.91
N PHE A 211 2.61 -10.66 -2.16
CA PHE A 211 1.46 -10.69 -1.25
C PHE A 211 1.79 -11.34 0.10
N ARG A 212 2.62 -12.39 0.12
CA ARG A 212 3.11 -13.00 1.36
C ARG A 212 3.85 -12.00 2.25
N ARG A 213 4.69 -11.16 1.64
CA ARG A 213 5.51 -10.16 2.35
C ARG A 213 4.70 -8.96 2.81
N LEU A 214 3.74 -8.52 2.00
CA LEU A 214 2.87 -7.37 2.31
C LEU A 214 1.42 -7.66 1.91
N PRO A 215 0.65 -8.35 2.77
CA PRO A 215 -0.74 -8.69 2.47
C PRO A 215 -1.64 -7.44 2.40
N GLN A 216 -2.32 -7.26 1.27
CA GLN A 216 -3.29 -6.18 1.07
C GLN A 216 -4.57 -6.68 0.40
N ILE A 217 -5.72 -6.17 0.83
CA ILE A 217 -7.02 -6.60 0.30
C ILE A 217 -7.16 -6.26 -1.19
N GLU A 218 -6.57 -5.16 -1.63
CA GLU A 218 -6.49 -4.72 -3.03
C GLU A 218 -5.82 -5.79 -3.92
N VAL A 219 -4.69 -6.34 -3.46
CA VAL A 219 -3.94 -7.38 -4.17
C VAL A 219 -4.77 -8.66 -4.27
N ARG A 220 -5.43 -9.03 -3.17
CA ARG A 220 -6.36 -10.18 -3.15
C ARG A 220 -7.48 -10.00 -4.18
N ARG A 221 -8.08 -8.81 -4.25
CA ARG A 221 -9.12 -8.48 -5.23
C ARG A 221 -8.57 -8.56 -6.67
N ALA A 222 -7.36 -8.06 -6.92
CA ALA A 222 -6.71 -8.15 -8.23
C ALA A 222 -6.48 -9.61 -8.67
N VAL A 223 -5.99 -10.49 -7.76
CA VAL A 223 -5.85 -11.94 -8.01
C VAL A 223 -7.19 -12.56 -8.38
N LEU A 224 -8.23 -12.31 -7.59
CA LEU A 224 -9.57 -12.83 -7.86
C LEU A 224 -10.13 -12.34 -9.20
N GLY A 225 -9.88 -11.07 -9.55
CA GLY A 225 -10.22 -10.48 -10.84
C GLY A 225 -9.53 -11.19 -12.00
N ALA A 226 -8.22 -11.41 -11.91
CA ALA A 226 -7.44 -12.11 -12.92
C ALA A 226 -7.90 -13.56 -13.11
N VAL A 227 -8.20 -14.28 -12.03
CA VAL A 227 -8.74 -15.66 -12.10
C VAL A 227 -10.11 -15.68 -12.76
N LYS A 228 -11.00 -14.74 -12.39
CA LYS A 228 -12.33 -14.61 -13.01
C LYS A 228 -12.21 -14.34 -14.51
N ARG A 229 -11.30 -13.45 -14.92
CA ARG A 229 -11.00 -13.13 -16.33
C ARG A 229 -10.53 -14.35 -17.12
N ASN A 230 -9.76 -15.25 -16.49
CA ASN A 230 -9.19 -16.42 -17.15
C ASN A 230 -10.00 -17.72 -16.96
N ARG A 231 -11.18 -17.66 -16.32
CA ARG A 231 -11.97 -18.85 -15.93
C ARG A 231 -12.25 -19.83 -17.06
N ARG A 232 -12.54 -19.34 -18.28
CA ARG A 232 -12.77 -20.20 -19.45
C ARG A 232 -11.53 -21.03 -19.83
N LYS A 233 -10.35 -20.40 -19.84
CA LYS A 233 -9.08 -21.07 -20.13
C LYS A 233 -8.70 -22.06 -19.03
N LEU A 234 -8.92 -21.67 -17.77
CA LEU A 234 -8.63 -22.50 -16.61
C LEU A 234 -9.49 -23.76 -16.55
N ASN A 235 -10.78 -23.66 -16.90
CA ASN A 235 -11.68 -24.81 -16.94
C ASN A 235 -11.30 -25.80 -18.05
N ALA A 236 -10.86 -25.32 -19.22
CA ALA A 236 -10.43 -26.18 -20.33
C ALA A 236 -9.18 -27.03 -19.97
N ASN A 237 -8.23 -26.43 -19.24
CA ASN A 237 -7.03 -27.14 -18.79
C ASN A 237 -7.32 -28.15 -17.67
N MET A 238 -8.33 -27.92 -16.84
CA MET A 238 -8.76 -28.86 -15.79
C MET A 238 -9.59 -30.04 -16.32
N SER A 239 -10.23 -29.91 -17.49
CA SER A 239 -10.94 -31.02 -18.16
C SER A 239 -10.02 -31.96 -18.96
N SER A 240 -8.73 -31.64 -19.05
CA SER A 240 -7.74 -32.36 -19.84
C SER A 240 -6.69 -33.09 -18.97
N GLN A 241 -6.91 -33.15 -17.66
CA GLN A 241 -6.13 -33.88 -16.65
C GLN A 241 -7.06 -34.84 -15.90
#